data_AF-A0A414X5G1-F1
#
_entry.id   AF-A0A414X5G1-F1
#
_cell.length_a   1.000
_cell.length_b   1.000
_cell.length_c   1.000
_cell.angle_alpha   90.00
_cell.angle_beta   90.00
_cell.angle_gamma   90.00
#
_symmetry.space_group_name_H-M   'P 1'
#
loop_
_entity.id
_entity.type
_entity.pdbx_description
1 polymer ?
#
loop_
_entity_poly.entity_id
_entity_poly.type
_entity_poly.pdbx_seq_one_letter_code
_entity_poly.pdbx_strand_id
1 'polypeptide(L)'
;MKKYILGLTIAASTLSLVGCSDFLDTPVLGQQDLSEYFVNEDQCKQQITGCYQSIFWDDWWQVQKFYLCGDMCTDDMWVGNTGEDQGAYEDLAFFTGDAYGGGECSQNFWQYRYKGILRCNIAIERIPDVEFEDESLRDRYVAEAKFLRAYQYFDLVRYFGGVPLVLGMKMPSEIEGIQRASAAEVYTQIENDLKDAANVLPVKGEYASADLGRATKGAAQGLLAKAYLYQEKYEEAEDMLEQVMGLNGHASQGYDLLDDFGDVWSISHNNSVESLFEVQTNSDIAYNLGLRMPVVCGSRDDGGWAWGLPTSNLETAFKTAGDDIRLKWTIIKDKATSVPGDTHWSSTVPYSVSTDSHKSGRVTRKVYIPYAQRPEPYDASHNPLNYRILRYADVLLMYAEVENVLKDDGQARWALNKVRERVDLDPVESSGTELRDAIRQERRLELALENQRLFDIRRWKNDSGKSVMSDIMGPNGSFVIYNTKESTDTYELGNQKESSSKGRNFKEERDLVYPIPTTEISQSNGSIVQNPGYN
;
A
#
# COMPACT_ATOMS: atom_id res chain seq x y z
N MET A 1 6.09 -26.09 83.81
CA MET A 1 6.80 -25.46 82.68
C MET A 1 6.65 -26.18 81.32
N LYS A 2 6.28 -27.47 81.22
CA LYS A 2 6.08 -28.13 79.91
C LYS A 2 4.70 -27.94 79.25
N LYS A 3 3.69 -27.42 79.97
CA LYS A 3 2.33 -27.18 79.40
C LYS A 3 2.11 -25.78 78.81
N TYR A 4 3.01 -24.83 79.06
CA TYR A 4 2.91 -23.46 78.53
C TYR A 4 3.74 -23.23 77.27
N ILE A 5 4.70 -24.12 76.96
CA ILE A 5 5.52 -24.01 75.74
C ILE A 5 4.74 -24.52 74.51
N LEU A 6 3.95 -25.60 74.66
CA LEU A 6 3.18 -26.19 73.55
C LEU A 6 2.01 -25.28 73.07
N GLY A 7 1.44 -24.48 73.97
CA GLY A 7 0.38 -23.51 73.62
C GLY A 7 0.89 -22.30 72.84
N LEU A 8 2.13 -21.85 73.11
CA LEU A 8 2.77 -20.75 72.38
C LEU A 8 3.27 -21.19 70.99
N THR A 9 3.61 -22.47 70.79
CA THR A 9 3.98 -22.98 69.47
C THR A 9 2.76 -23.18 68.56
N ILE A 10 1.61 -23.59 69.09
CA ILE A 10 0.37 -23.78 68.30
C ILE A 10 -0.27 -22.43 67.94
N ALA A 11 -0.16 -21.41 68.80
CA ALA A 11 -0.60 -20.04 68.49
C ALA A 11 0.32 -19.31 67.49
N ALA A 12 1.60 -19.68 67.41
CA ALA A 12 2.52 -19.14 66.40
C ALA A 12 2.41 -19.83 65.04
N SER A 13 1.90 -21.07 64.98
CA SER A 13 1.69 -21.81 63.72
C SER A 13 0.31 -21.60 63.08
N THR A 14 -0.60 -20.90 63.74
CA THR A 14 -1.92 -20.53 63.19
C THR A 14 -1.97 -19.09 62.64
N LEU A 15 -0.88 -18.33 62.74
CA LEU A 15 -0.77 -16.97 62.18
C LEU A 15 -0.14 -16.91 60.77
N SER A 16 0.18 -18.04 60.15
CA SER A 16 0.94 -18.11 58.88
C SER A 16 0.14 -18.59 57.66
N LEU A 17 -1.20 -18.54 57.69
CA LEU A 17 -2.03 -18.94 56.54
C LEU A 17 -3.02 -17.87 56.05
N VAL A 18 -2.78 -16.59 56.36
CA VAL A 18 -3.32 -15.50 55.53
C VAL A 18 -2.31 -15.25 54.41
N GLY A 19 -2.29 -16.14 53.42
CA GLY A 19 -1.64 -15.85 52.16
C GLY A 19 -2.44 -14.72 51.50
N CYS A 20 -1.85 -13.52 51.42
CA CYS A 20 -2.36 -12.48 50.54
C CYS A 20 -2.21 -12.98 49.10
N SER A 21 -3.27 -13.53 48.50
CA SER A 21 -3.35 -13.74 47.05
C SER A 21 -3.16 -12.41 46.32
N ASP A 22 -3.76 -11.33 46.85
CA ASP A 22 -3.76 -9.99 46.25
C ASP A 22 -2.38 -9.29 46.27
N PHE A 23 -1.38 -9.83 46.97
CA PHE A 23 -0.01 -9.28 46.93
C PHE A 23 0.77 -9.75 45.70
N LEU A 24 0.38 -10.89 45.10
CA LEU A 24 0.99 -11.41 43.89
C LEU A 24 0.25 -10.98 42.62
N ASP A 25 -1.02 -10.59 42.74
CA ASP A 25 -1.83 -9.99 41.67
C ASP A 25 -1.69 -8.46 41.69
N THR A 26 -0.46 -7.97 41.54
CA THR A 26 -0.30 -6.53 41.24
C THR A 26 -0.41 -6.39 39.72
N PRO A 27 -1.47 -5.75 39.17
CA PRO A 27 -1.51 -5.45 37.75
C PRO A 27 -0.27 -4.64 37.40
N VAL A 28 0.34 -4.92 36.25
CA VAL A 28 1.53 -4.19 35.80
C VAL A 28 1.14 -2.71 35.69
N LEU A 29 1.65 -1.90 36.63
CA LEU A 29 1.34 -0.48 36.69
C LEU A 29 1.76 0.19 35.37
N GLY A 30 0.79 0.73 34.64
CA GLY A 30 1.01 1.37 33.34
C GLY A 30 0.78 0.48 32.11
N GLN A 31 0.34 -0.77 32.27
CA GLN A 31 -0.18 -1.60 31.17
C GLN A 31 -1.66 -1.90 31.43
N GLN A 32 -2.51 -1.67 30.42
CA GLN A 32 -3.90 -2.10 30.47
C GLN A 32 -3.98 -3.57 30.08
N ASP A 33 -4.65 -4.39 30.90
CA ASP A 33 -4.98 -5.76 30.53
C ASP A 33 -6.04 -5.74 29.44
N LEU A 34 -5.81 -6.49 28.35
CA LEU A 34 -6.79 -6.69 27.28
C LEU A 34 -8.12 -7.26 27.82
N SER A 35 -8.08 -8.03 28.91
CA SER A 35 -9.28 -8.56 29.58
C SER A 35 -10.16 -7.48 30.21
N GLU A 36 -9.59 -6.30 30.51
CA GLU A 36 -10.27 -5.16 31.13
C GLU A 36 -10.31 -3.91 30.21
N TYR A 37 -9.82 -4.01 28.99
CA TYR A 37 -9.70 -2.86 28.09
C TYR A 37 -11.02 -2.47 27.42
N PHE A 38 -11.77 -3.45 26.93
CA PHE A 38 -13.00 -3.21 26.17
C PHE A 38 -14.20 -3.04 27.11
N VAL A 39 -14.37 -1.83 27.64
CA VAL A 39 -15.44 -1.53 28.62
C VAL A 39 -16.53 -0.62 28.08
N ASN A 40 -16.26 0.18 27.04
CA ASN A 40 -17.25 1.02 26.38
C ASN A 40 -16.84 1.41 24.94
N GLU A 41 -17.72 2.17 24.28
CA GLU A 41 -17.57 2.60 22.88
C GLU A 41 -16.27 3.37 22.59
N ASP A 42 -15.76 4.16 23.54
CA ASP A 42 -14.54 4.95 23.35
C ASP A 42 -13.31 4.06 23.21
N GLN A 43 -13.19 2.97 23.99
CA GLN A 43 -12.07 2.03 23.81
C GLN A 43 -12.18 1.24 22.51
N CYS A 44 -13.40 0.90 22.07
CA CYS A 44 -13.62 0.30 20.75
C CYS A 44 -13.19 1.25 19.63
N LYS A 45 -13.55 2.54 19.72
CA LYS A 45 -13.13 3.58 18.78
C LYS A 45 -11.60 3.72 18.74
N GLN A 46 -10.93 3.70 19.89
CA GLN A 46 -9.47 3.74 19.96
C GLN A 46 -8.83 2.51 19.32
N GLN A 47 -9.38 1.31 19.56
CA GLN A 47 -8.90 0.08 18.92
C GLN A 47 -9.00 0.18 17.40
N ILE A 48 -10.15 0.60 16.87
CA ILE A 48 -10.33 0.77 15.42
C ILE A 48 -9.39 1.84 14.85
N THR A 49 -9.18 2.94 15.57
CA THR A 49 -8.18 3.95 15.18
C THR A 49 -6.78 3.33 15.08
N GLY A 50 -6.42 2.45 16.01
CA GLY A 50 -5.18 1.66 15.95
C GLY A 50 -5.11 0.69 14.76
N CYS A 51 -6.24 0.13 14.32
CA CYS A 51 -6.30 -0.65 13.09
C CYS A 51 -5.98 0.21 11.85
N TYR A 52 -6.56 1.41 11.72
CA TYR A 52 -6.22 2.32 10.61
C TYR A 52 -4.76 2.77 10.66
N GLN A 53 -4.26 3.14 11.84
CA GLN A 53 -2.86 3.54 12.00
C GLN A 53 -1.89 2.45 11.53
N SER A 54 -2.26 1.17 11.62
CA SER A 54 -1.42 0.06 11.17
C SER A 54 -1.24 -0.05 9.64
N ILE A 55 -1.96 0.76 8.85
CA ILE A 55 -1.75 0.83 7.40
C ILE A 55 -0.33 1.29 7.10
N PHE A 56 0.11 2.43 7.66
CA PHE A 56 1.45 2.99 7.44
C PHE A 56 2.30 3.11 8.70
N TRP A 57 1.71 2.93 9.89
CA TRP A 57 2.35 3.18 11.18
C TRP A 57 2.81 4.64 11.32
N ASP A 58 3.82 4.89 12.13
CA ASP A 58 4.30 6.21 12.54
C ASP A 58 5.54 6.70 11.77
N ASP A 59 6.12 5.86 10.92
CA ASP A 59 7.30 6.23 10.14
C ASP A 59 7.49 5.43 8.83
N TRP A 60 8.34 5.94 7.94
CA TRP A 60 8.49 5.44 6.57
C TRP A 60 9.03 4.01 6.49
N TRP A 61 9.93 3.63 7.39
CA TRP A 61 10.72 2.39 7.30
C TRP A 61 9.89 1.12 7.56
N GLN A 62 8.71 1.26 8.16
CA GLN A 62 7.85 0.15 8.58
C GLN A 62 7.08 -0.44 7.40
N VAL A 63 6.43 0.43 6.62
CA VAL A 63 5.57 0.04 5.48
C VAL A 63 5.88 0.84 4.21
N GLN A 64 5.96 2.17 4.30
CA GLN A 64 6.08 3.07 3.13
C GLN A 64 7.34 2.75 2.30
N LYS A 65 8.44 2.40 2.94
CA LYS A 65 9.69 1.92 2.33
C LYS A 65 9.45 0.79 1.33
N PHE A 66 8.69 -0.23 1.75
CA PHE A 66 8.48 -1.43 0.95
C PHE A 66 7.49 -1.17 -0.19
N TYR A 67 6.51 -0.30 0.05
CA TYR A 67 5.64 0.21 -1.00
C TYR A 67 6.44 0.85 -2.14
N LEU A 68 7.38 1.73 -1.77
CA LEU A 68 8.27 2.38 -2.71
C LEU A 68 9.19 1.38 -3.43
N CYS A 69 9.69 0.37 -2.70
CA CYS A 69 10.49 -0.71 -3.30
C CYS A 69 9.72 -1.46 -4.40
N GLY A 70 8.40 -1.63 -4.24
CA GLY A 70 7.53 -2.19 -5.27
C GLY A 70 7.63 -1.43 -6.60
N ASP A 71 7.52 -0.10 -6.57
CA ASP A 71 7.67 0.73 -7.78
C ASP A 71 9.11 0.71 -8.32
N MET A 72 10.13 0.66 -7.44
CA MET A 72 11.55 0.52 -7.85
C MET A 72 11.83 -0.78 -8.61
N CYS A 73 11.01 -1.82 -8.43
CA CYS A 73 11.11 -3.08 -9.16
C CYS A 73 10.50 -3.03 -10.58
N THR A 74 10.15 -1.85 -11.07
CA THR A 74 9.48 -1.66 -12.37
C THR A 74 10.31 -0.84 -13.35
N ASP A 75 9.80 -0.70 -14.56
CA ASP A 75 10.33 0.18 -15.61
C ASP A 75 10.04 1.67 -15.37
N ASP A 76 9.33 2.03 -14.30
CA ASP A 76 8.89 3.40 -14.03
C ASP A 76 9.76 4.16 -13.02
N MET A 77 10.53 3.47 -12.18
CA MET A 77 11.26 4.11 -11.08
C MET A 77 12.62 3.45 -10.79
N TRP A 78 13.69 4.23 -10.66
CA TRP A 78 15.01 3.82 -10.14
C TRP A 78 15.01 3.75 -8.61
N VAL A 79 15.98 3.05 -8.01
CA VAL A 79 16.25 3.19 -6.56
C VAL A 79 16.58 4.64 -6.23
N GLY A 80 17.36 5.32 -7.07
CA GLY A 80 17.38 6.77 -7.18
C GLY A 80 18.50 7.47 -6.42
N ASN A 81 18.60 7.23 -5.11
CA ASN A 81 19.56 7.90 -4.24
C ASN A 81 20.94 7.30 -4.44
N THR A 82 21.86 8.09 -5.00
CA THR A 82 23.26 7.68 -5.26
C THR A 82 24.26 8.44 -4.38
N GLY A 83 23.75 9.14 -3.36
CA GLY A 83 24.54 9.76 -2.30
C GLY A 83 24.74 8.86 -1.08
N GLU A 84 23.94 7.78 -0.97
CA GLU A 84 23.92 6.85 0.16
C GLU A 84 23.94 5.39 -0.32
N ASP A 85 24.03 4.45 0.63
CA ASP A 85 24.00 3.01 0.35
C ASP A 85 22.62 2.54 -0.10
N GLN A 86 22.57 1.89 -1.26
CA GLN A 86 21.35 1.44 -1.92
C GLN A 86 21.01 -0.03 -1.60
N GLY A 87 21.89 -0.75 -0.90
CA GLY A 87 21.80 -2.20 -0.71
C GLY A 87 20.45 -2.68 -0.16
N ALA A 88 19.79 -1.87 0.68
CA ALA A 88 18.49 -2.22 1.25
C ALA A 88 17.31 -2.25 0.25
N TYR A 89 17.52 -1.83 -1.01
CA TYR A 89 16.53 -1.89 -2.08
C TYR A 89 17.03 -2.65 -3.32
N GLU A 90 18.33 -2.55 -3.60
CA GLU A 90 18.92 -3.07 -4.84
C GLU A 90 18.61 -4.55 -5.06
N ASP A 91 18.68 -5.37 -4.03
CA ASP A 91 18.48 -6.82 -4.18
C ASP A 91 17.10 -7.19 -4.75
N LEU A 92 16.05 -6.48 -4.34
CA LEU A 92 14.72 -6.64 -4.91
C LEU A 92 14.60 -5.91 -6.26
N ALA A 93 15.03 -4.65 -6.32
CA ALA A 93 14.87 -3.80 -7.51
C ALA A 93 15.66 -4.29 -8.74
N PHE A 94 16.79 -4.98 -8.53
CA PHE A 94 17.68 -5.52 -9.55
C PHE A 94 17.52 -7.03 -9.75
N PHE A 95 16.65 -7.68 -8.97
CA PHE A 95 16.43 -9.13 -8.98
C PHE A 95 17.72 -9.93 -8.74
N THR A 96 18.59 -9.42 -7.86
CA THR A 96 19.86 -10.07 -7.47
C THR A 96 19.76 -10.78 -6.13
N GLY A 97 18.76 -10.43 -5.31
CA GLY A 97 18.60 -10.94 -3.96
C GLY A 97 18.33 -12.45 -3.88
N ASP A 98 18.89 -13.06 -2.85
CA ASP A 98 18.50 -14.35 -2.30
C ASP A 98 17.53 -14.15 -1.12
N ALA A 99 17.27 -15.21 -0.34
CA ALA A 99 16.45 -15.09 0.86
C ALA A 99 17.01 -14.12 1.91
N TYR A 100 18.33 -13.91 1.98
CA TYR A 100 18.94 -13.04 3.00
C TYR A 100 18.80 -11.57 2.61
N GLY A 101 19.36 -11.16 1.48
CA GLY A 101 19.34 -9.76 1.05
C GLY A 101 17.93 -9.24 0.76
N GLY A 102 17.17 -9.98 -0.06
CA GLY A 102 15.78 -9.63 -0.36
C GLY A 102 14.83 -9.80 0.83
N GLY A 103 15.13 -10.75 1.73
CA GLY A 103 14.36 -10.99 2.94
C GLY A 103 14.50 -9.86 3.97
N GLU A 104 15.67 -9.23 4.08
CA GLU A 104 15.87 -8.07 4.97
C GLU A 104 14.97 -6.89 4.56
N CYS A 105 14.91 -6.56 3.26
CA CYS A 105 14.03 -5.51 2.76
C CYS A 105 12.55 -5.79 3.07
N SER A 106 12.17 -7.08 3.02
CA SER A 106 10.80 -7.55 3.24
C SER A 106 10.41 -7.70 4.71
N GLN A 107 11.40 -7.78 5.61
CA GLN A 107 11.19 -8.15 7.02
C GLN A 107 10.23 -7.21 7.74
N ASN A 108 10.47 -5.89 7.64
CA ASN A 108 9.63 -4.89 8.31
C ASN A 108 8.20 -4.94 7.80
N PHE A 109 8.03 -4.98 6.49
CA PHE A 109 6.71 -5.03 5.89
C PHE A 109 5.91 -6.25 6.36
N TRP A 110 6.52 -7.43 6.36
CA TRP A 110 5.89 -8.66 6.86
C TRP A 110 5.44 -8.52 8.31
N GLN A 111 6.37 -8.18 9.22
CA GLN A 111 6.04 -8.10 10.65
C GLN A 111 4.98 -7.03 10.95
N TYR A 112 5.00 -5.89 10.28
CA TYR A 112 4.06 -4.79 10.54
C TYR A 112 2.68 -5.06 9.97
N ARG A 113 2.57 -5.83 8.88
CA ARG A 113 1.30 -6.37 8.40
C ARG A 113 0.72 -7.40 9.37
N TYR A 114 1.51 -8.30 9.96
CA TYR A 114 0.99 -9.22 10.98
C TYR A 114 0.60 -8.52 12.29
N LYS A 115 1.32 -7.47 12.70
CA LYS A 115 0.93 -6.63 13.85
C LYS A 115 -0.41 -5.94 13.61
N GLY A 116 -0.65 -5.41 12.42
CA GLY A 116 -1.94 -4.80 12.09
C GLY A 116 -3.07 -5.85 11.95
N ILE A 117 -2.78 -7.04 11.43
CA ILE A 117 -3.74 -8.17 11.42
C ILE A 117 -4.14 -8.52 12.86
N LEU A 118 -3.19 -8.60 13.80
CA LEU A 118 -3.49 -8.84 15.21
C LEU A 118 -4.42 -7.76 15.79
N ARG A 119 -4.18 -6.47 15.49
CA ARG A 119 -5.07 -5.38 15.93
C ARG A 119 -6.49 -5.56 15.39
N CYS A 120 -6.63 -5.95 14.13
CA CYS A 120 -7.93 -6.21 13.53
C CYS A 120 -8.61 -7.45 14.13
N ASN A 121 -7.86 -8.53 14.39
CA ASN A 121 -8.38 -9.73 15.04
C ASN A 121 -8.92 -9.42 16.44
N ILE A 122 -8.19 -8.65 17.24
CA ILE A 122 -8.66 -8.22 18.57
C ILE A 122 -9.96 -7.43 18.45
N ALA A 123 -10.05 -6.49 17.50
CA ALA A 123 -11.28 -5.71 17.28
C ALA A 123 -12.46 -6.62 16.88
N ILE A 124 -12.25 -7.53 15.94
CA ILE A 124 -13.28 -8.46 15.43
C ILE A 124 -13.78 -9.40 16.53
N GLU A 125 -12.91 -9.84 17.44
CA GLU A 125 -13.29 -10.77 18.52
C GLU A 125 -13.88 -10.08 19.75
N ARG A 126 -13.44 -8.86 20.08
CA ARG A 126 -13.78 -8.22 21.36
C ARG A 126 -14.90 -7.19 21.28
N ILE A 127 -14.98 -6.43 20.20
CA ILE A 127 -16.02 -5.39 20.04
C ILE A 127 -17.45 -5.97 20.05
N PRO A 128 -17.74 -7.16 19.48
CA PRO A 128 -19.10 -7.71 19.51
C PRO A 128 -19.69 -7.90 20.92
N ASP A 129 -18.84 -8.13 21.92
CA ASP A 129 -19.24 -8.40 23.31
C ASP A 129 -19.44 -7.11 24.14
N VAL A 130 -19.15 -5.93 23.57
CA VAL A 130 -19.29 -4.64 24.25
C VAL A 130 -20.71 -4.10 24.02
N GLU A 131 -21.33 -3.59 25.07
CA GLU A 131 -22.63 -2.91 24.98
C GLU A 131 -22.46 -1.51 24.35
N PHE A 132 -23.23 -1.24 23.29
CA PHE A 132 -23.28 0.05 22.59
C PHE A 132 -24.69 0.63 22.70
N GLU A 133 -24.79 1.96 22.78
CA GLU A 133 -26.06 2.66 22.62
C GLU A 133 -26.60 2.52 21.19
N ASP A 134 -25.68 2.54 20.21
CA ASP A 134 -25.96 2.30 18.80
C ASP A 134 -25.28 1.02 18.31
N GLU A 135 -26.04 -0.07 18.22
CA GLU A 135 -25.54 -1.35 17.69
C GLU A 135 -25.03 -1.24 16.25
N SER A 136 -25.54 -0.30 15.45
CA SER A 136 -25.05 -0.10 14.08
C SER A 136 -23.62 0.44 14.06
N LEU A 137 -23.24 1.23 15.08
CA LEU A 137 -21.87 1.70 15.26
C LEU A 137 -20.93 0.55 15.65
N ARG A 138 -21.37 -0.34 16.56
CA ARG A 138 -20.63 -1.57 16.92
C ARG A 138 -20.35 -2.41 15.68
N ASP A 139 -21.41 -2.67 14.89
CA ASP A 139 -21.33 -3.50 13.70
C ASP A 139 -20.44 -2.85 12.63
N ARG A 140 -20.54 -1.52 12.47
CA ARG A 140 -19.64 -0.74 11.60
C ARG A 140 -18.18 -0.89 12.02
N TYR A 141 -17.86 -0.82 13.31
CA TYR A 141 -16.49 -1.01 13.80
C TYR A 141 -15.93 -2.41 13.49
N VAL A 142 -16.73 -3.46 13.65
CA VAL A 142 -16.32 -4.82 13.26
C VAL A 142 -16.11 -4.91 11.75
N ALA A 143 -16.98 -4.31 10.95
CA ALA A 143 -16.86 -4.26 9.49
C ALA A 143 -15.60 -3.50 9.02
N GLU A 144 -15.29 -2.37 9.64
CA GLU A 144 -14.06 -1.61 9.40
C GLU A 144 -12.81 -2.46 9.71
N ALA A 145 -12.81 -3.19 10.83
CA ALA A 145 -11.71 -4.09 11.17
C ALA A 145 -11.54 -5.25 10.17
N LYS A 146 -12.63 -5.82 9.67
CA LYS A 146 -12.60 -6.85 8.61
C LYS A 146 -12.03 -6.29 7.31
N PHE A 147 -12.49 -5.12 6.86
CA PHE A 147 -11.92 -4.43 5.69
C PHE A 147 -10.41 -4.22 5.82
N LEU A 148 -9.95 -3.73 6.98
CA LEU A 148 -8.54 -3.47 7.25
C LEU A 148 -7.70 -4.76 7.32
N ARG A 149 -8.26 -5.85 7.86
CA ARG A 149 -7.61 -7.17 7.85
C ARG A 149 -7.47 -7.70 6.41
N ALA A 150 -8.53 -7.56 5.61
CA ALA A 150 -8.52 -7.94 4.20
C ALA A 150 -7.48 -7.15 3.41
N TYR A 151 -7.39 -5.83 3.61
CA TYR A 151 -6.37 -4.98 2.99
C TYR A 151 -4.94 -5.44 3.33
N GLN A 152 -4.68 -5.79 4.60
CA GLN A 152 -3.35 -6.26 5.00
C GLN A 152 -2.99 -7.62 4.40
N TYR A 153 -3.94 -8.55 4.32
CA TYR A 153 -3.73 -9.82 3.62
C TYR A 153 -3.59 -9.63 2.11
N PHE A 154 -4.34 -8.71 1.51
CA PHE A 154 -4.26 -8.39 0.09
C PHE A 154 -2.88 -7.85 -0.29
N ASP A 155 -2.27 -7.05 0.56
CA ASP A 155 -0.87 -6.65 0.42
C ASP A 155 0.09 -7.83 0.50
N LEU A 156 -0.03 -8.65 1.55
CA LEU A 156 0.85 -9.79 1.77
C LEU A 156 0.79 -10.78 0.60
N VAL A 157 -0.42 -11.14 0.12
CA VAL A 157 -0.57 -12.16 -0.91
C VAL A 157 0.00 -11.73 -2.26
N ARG A 158 -0.13 -10.45 -2.61
CA ARG A 158 0.39 -9.90 -3.88
C ARG A 158 1.91 -9.78 -3.90
N TYR A 159 2.52 -9.60 -2.72
CA TYR A 159 3.98 -9.55 -2.61
C TYR A 159 4.60 -10.93 -2.45
N PHE A 160 4.03 -11.82 -1.63
CA PHE A 160 4.68 -13.06 -1.20
C PHE A 160 4.01 -14.34 -1.69
N GLY A 161 2.87 -14.25 -2.37
CA GLY A 161 2.03 -15.41 -2.68
C GLY A 161 1.33 -15.93 -1.41
N GLY A 162 1.27 -17.24 -1.22
CA GLY A 162 0.66 -17.82 -0.01
C GLY A 162 1.32 -17.35 1.28
N VAL A 163 0.55 -17.08 2.34
CA VAL A 163 1.05 -16.63 3.65
C VAL A 163 0.27 -17.29 4.79
N PRO A 164 0.80 -17.35 6.03
CA PRO A 164 0.03 -17.88 7.16
C PRO A 164 -1.28 -17.12 7.42
N LEU A 165 -2.39 -17.84 7.56
CA LEU A 165 -3.67 -17.26 7.96
C LEU A 165 -3.80 -17.33 9.49
N VAL A 166 -3.59 -16.19 10.15
CA VAL A 166 -3.74 -16.02 11.61
C VAL A 166 -5.05 -15.28 11.83
N LEU A 167 -6.12 -16.04 12.01
CA LEU A 167 -7.45 -15.51 12.29
C LEU A 167 -7.72 -15.61 13.80
N GLY A 168 -8.04 -14.46 14.39
CA GLY A 168 -8.27 -14.33 15.82
C GLY A 168 -7.03 -13.96 16.64
N MET A 169 -7.25 -13.68 17.92
CA MET A 169 -6.18 -13.40 18.88
C MET A 169 -5.54 -14.73 19.30
N LYS A 170 -4.35 -15.00 18.78
CA LYS A 170 -3.62 -16.25 19.04
C LYS A 170 -2.38 -16.01 19.88
N MET A 171 -2.19 -16.86 20.89
CA MET A 171 -0.94 -16.97 21.61
C MET A 171 0.13 -17.65 20.73
N PRO A 172 1.43 -17.37 20.94
CA PRO A 172 2.49 -18.01 20.17
C PRO A 172 2.43 -19.55 20.15
N SER A 173 2.02 -20.17 21.26
CA SER A 173 1.84 -21.62 21.36
C SER A 173 0.69 -22.17 20.51
N GLU A 174 -0.32 -21.35 20.20
CA GLU A 174 -1.46 -21.78 19.37
C GLU A 174 -1.14 -21.77 17.86
N ILE A 175 -0.06 -21.08 17.47
CA ILE A 175 0.40 -20.99 16.08
C ILE A 175 1.74 -21.73 15.87
N GLU A 176 2.18 -22.50 16.85
CA GLU A 176 3.36 -23.34 16.71
C GLU A 176 3.14 -24.34 15.56
N GLY A 177 4.07 -24.37 14.60
CA GLY A 177 3.96 -25.22 13.41
C GLY A 177 3.01 -24.70 12.33
N ILE A 178 2.54 -23.45 12.41
CA ILE A 178 1.70 -22.84 11.39
C ILE A 178 2.38 -22.88 10.02
N GLN A 179 1.62 -23.31 9.01
CA GLN A 179 2.07 -23.33 7.63
C GLN A 179 1.50 -22.14 6.87
N ARG A 180 2.12 -21.83 5.73
CA ARG A 180 1.57 -20.87 4.77
C ARG A 180 0.29 -21.47 4.19
N ALA A 181 -0.81 -20.72 4.22
CA ALA A 181 -1.94 -21.02 3.36
C ALA A 181 -1.54 -20.73 1.90
N SER A 182 -2.21 -21.38 0.96
CA SER A 182 -2.06 -21.08 -0.47
C SER A 182 -2.57 -19.67 -0.79
N ALA A 183 -2.14 -19.09 -1.90
CA ALA A 183 -2.63 -17.78 -2.34
C ALA A 183 -4.17 -17.78 -2.50
N ALA A 184 -4.75 -18.87 -3.02
CA ALA A 184 -6.19 -19.00 -3.19
C ALA A 184 -6.97 -19.01 -1.86
N GLU A 185 -6.43 -19.67 -0.83
CA GLU A 185 -7.02 -19.65 0.52
C GLU A 185 -6.94 -18.25 1.15
N VAL A 186 -5.82 -17.53 0.95
CA VAL A 186 -5.69 -16.15 1.41
C VAL A 186 -6.69 -15.23 0.71
N TYR A 187 -6.82 -15.34 -0.61
CA TYR A 187 -7.85 -14.60 -1.36
C TYR A 187 -9.26 -14.94 -0.91
N THR A 188 -9.57 -16.21 -0.62
CA THR A 188 -10.88 -16.60 -0.10
C THR A 188 -11.18 -15.88 1.22
N GLN A 189 -10.19 -15.77 2.11
CA GLN A 189 -10.37 -15.04 3.37
C GLN A 189 -10.54 -13.52 3.13
N ILE A 190 -9.80 -12.93 2.19
CA ILE A 190 -9.95 -11.53 1.78
C ILE A 190 -11.37 -11.28 1.26
N GLU A 191 -11.87 -12.17 0.39
CA GLU A 191 -13.23 -12.07 -0.16
C GLU A 191 -14.29 -12.12 0.93
N ASN A 192 -14.17 -13.03 1.89
CA ASN A 192 -15.11 -13.15 3.00
C ASN A 192 -15.15 -11.87 3.84
N ASP A 193 -13.99 -11.36 4.24
CA ASP A 193 -13.90 -10.14 5.05
C ASP A 193 -14.44 -8.91 4.31
N LEU A 194 -14.17 -8.78 3.00
CA LEU A 194 -14.65 -7.65 2.20
C LEU A 194 -16.14 -7.72 1.89
N LYS A 195 -16.70 -8.91 1.65
CA LYS A 195 -18.15 -9.10 1.49
C LYS A 195 -18.89 -8.75 2.79
N ASP A 196 -18.41 -9.27 3.91
CA ASP A 196 -18.97 -8.95 5.22
C ASP A 196 -18.91 -7.45 5.51
N ALA A 197 -17.78 -6.80 5.18
CA ALA A 197 -17.62 -5.37 5.35
C ALA A 197 -18.57 -4.57 4.46
N ALA A 198 -18.63 -4.87 3.16
CA ALA A 198 -19.49 -4.17 2.19
C ALA A 198 -21.00 -4.28 2.51
N ASN A 199 -21.42 -5.32 3.23
CA ASN A 199 -22.81 -5.49 3.67
C ASN A 199 -23.20 -4.55 4.82
N VAL A 200 -22.22 -4.04 5.58
CA VAL A 200 -22.45 -3.25 6.81
C VAL A 200 -22.00 -1.80 6.66
N LEU A 201 -20.89 -1.55 5.96
CA LEU A 201 -20.32 -0.21 5.85
C LEU A 201 -21.27 0.76 5.15
N PRO A 202 -21.39 2.02 5.63
CA PRO A 202 -22.13 3.07 4.93
C PRO A 202 -21.50 3.44 3.58
N VAL A 203 -22.31 3.98 2.66
CA VAL A 203 -21.77 4.63 1.46
C VAL A 203 -21.10 5.96 1.81
N LYS A 204 -20.25 6.51 0.94
CA LYS A 204 -19.44 7.71 1.22
C LYS A 204 -20.25 8.90 1.73
N GLY A 205 -21.41 9.15 1.11
CA GLY A 205 -22.29 10.28 1.46
C GLY A 205 -23.03 10.16 2.80
N GLU A 206 -23.02 8.98 3.43
CA GLU A 206 -23.66 8.74 4.73
C GLU A 206 -22.73 9.00 5.92
N TYR A 207 -21.43 9.14 5.68
CA TYR A 207 -20.47 9.45 6.72
C TYR A 207 -20.53 10.93 7.13
N ALA A 208 -20.54 11.18 8.44
CA ALA A 208 -20.36 12.52 8.98
C ALA A 208 -18.95 13.06 8.67
N SER A 209 -18.81 14.38 8.63
CA SER A 209 -17.52 15.03 8.31
C SER A 209 -16.36 14.59 9.21
N ALA A 210 -16.63 14.25 10.48
CA ALA A 210 -15.63 13.79 11.44
C ALA A 210 -15.17 12.34 11.23
N ASP A 211 -15.90 11.56 10.43
CA ASP A 211 -15.60 10.17 10.10
C ASP A 211 -15.10 10.00 8.64
N LEU A 212 -14.89 11.11 7.91
CA LEU A 212 -14.26 11.05 6.59
C LEU A 212 -12.87 10.40 6.68
N GLY A 213 -12.60 9.48 5.76
CA GLY A 213 -11.39 8.65 5.75
C GLY A 213 -11.60 7.23 6.29
N ARG A 214 -12.72 6.95 6.97
CA ARG A 214 -13.11 5.57 7.30
C ARG A 214 -13.47 4.78 6.03
N ALA A 215 -13.30 3.46 6.12
CA ALA A 215 -13.69 2.53 5.08
C ALA A 215 -15.17 2.64 4.75
N THR A 216 -15.50 2.73 3.48
CA THR A 216 -16.87 2.84 2.97
C THR A 216 -17.28 1.55 2.30
N LYS A 217 -18.59 1.37 2.04
CA LYS A 217 -19.09 0.29 1.18
C LYS A 217 -18.35 0.24 -0.16
N GLY A 218 -18.22 1.39 -0.81
CA GLY A 218 -17.53 1.50 -2.09
C GLY A 218 -16.04 1.18 -2.01
N ALA A 219 -15.36 1.52 -0.90
CA ALA A 219 -13.98 1.10 -0.67
C ALA A 219 -13.86 -0.43 -0.55
N ALA A 220 -14.76 -1.07 0.20
CA ALA A 220 -14.77 -2.53 0.35
C ALA A 220 -15.05 -3.23 -0.98
N GLN A 221 -16.03 -2.76 -1.75
CA GLN A 221 -16.37 -3.31 -3.06
C GLN A 221 -15.27 -3.05 -4.10
N GLY A 222 -14.66 -1.86 -4.11
CA GLY A 222 -13.55 -1.56 -5.02
C GLY A 222 -12.31 -2.40 -4.73
N LEU A 223 -11.99 -2.65 -3.45
CA LEU A 223 -10.90 -3.55 -3.07
C LEU A 223 -11.25 -5.01 -3.39
N LEU A 224 -12.52 -5.41 -3.25
CA LEU A 224 -13.00 -6.74 -3.60
C LEU A 224 -12.94 -7.00 -5.10
N ALA A 225 -13.37 -6.03 -5.92
CA ALA A 225 -13.20 -6.06 -7.37
C ALA A 225 -11.73 -6.24 -7.75
N LYS A 226 -10.83 -5.54 -7.07
CA LYS A 226 -9.39 -5.66 -7.30
C LYS A 226 -8.87 -7.05 -6.90
N ALA A 227 -9.34 -7.62 -5.80
CA ALA A 227 -9.03 -8.99 -5.41
C ALA A 227 -9.58 -10.03 -6.41
N TYR A 228 -10.74 -9.78 -7.00
CA TYR A 228 -11.31 -10.59 -8.07
C TYR A 228 -10.51 -10.52 -9.37
N LEU A 229 -10.14 -9.31 -9.78
CA LEU A 229 -9.30 -9.07 -10.97
C LEU A 229 -7.97 -9.81 -10.89
N TYR A 230 -7.34 -9.86 -9.70
CA TYR A 230 -6.07 -10.56 -9.49
C TYR A 230 -6.18 -12.08 -9.52
N GLN A 231 -7.40 -12.60 -9.38
CA GLN A 231 -7.74 -14.02 -9.50
C GLN A 231 -8.35 -14.36 -10.87
N GLU A 232 -8.42 -13.40 -11.78
CA GLU A 232 -9.07 -13.55 -13.09
C GLU A 232 -10.58 -13.91 -12.98
N LYS A 233 -11.22 -13.53 -11.87
CA LYS A 233 -12.65 -13.66 -11.59
C LYS A 233 -13.41 -12.45 -12.17
N TYR A 234 -13.48 -12.37 -13.49
CA TYR A 234 -13.90 -11.15 -14.19
C TYR A 234 -15.38 -10.80 -14.00
N GLU A 235 -16.28 -11.79 -13.98
CA GLU A 235 -17.72 -11.57 -13.75
C GLU A 235 -17.98 -11.05 -12.33
N GLU A 236 -17.29 -11.58 -11.32
CA GLU A 236 -17.41 -11.08 -9.95
C GLU A 236 -16.76 -9.70 -9.77
N ALA A 237 -15.71 -9.39 -10.54
CA ALA A 237 -15.12 -8.06 -10.57
C ALA A 237 -16.07 -7.04 -11.20
N GLU A 238 -16.69 -7.38 -12.34
CA GLU A 238 -17.70 -6.57 -13.04
C GLU A 238 -18.80 -6.13 -12.08
N ASP A 239 -19.48 -7.07 -11.41
CA ASP A 239 -20.58 -6.79 -10.48
C ASP A 239 -20.18 -5.79 -9.38
N MET A 240 -18.99 -5.96 -8.79
CA MET A 240 -18.50 -5.04 -7.76
C MET A 240 -18.20 -3.64 -8.31
N LEU A 241 -17.62 -3.55 -9.51
CA LEU A 241 -17.27 -2.27 -10.15
C LEU A 241 -18.52 -1.50 -10.57
N GLU A 242 -19.52 -2.19 -11.12
CA GLU A 242 -20.81 -1.61 -11.49
C GLU A 242 -21.57 -1.09 -10.29
N GLN A 243 -21.53 -1.81 -9.16
CA GLN A 243 -22.11 -1.33 -7.90
C GLN A 243 -21.43 -0.06 -7.38
N VAL A 244 -20.11 0.04 -7.48
CA VAL A 244 -19.36 1.25 -7.06
C VAL A 244 -19.71 2.45 -7.95
N MET A 245 -19.75 2.24 -9.26
CA MET A 245 -20.01 3.30 -10.25
C MET A 245 -21.50 3.68 -10.35
N GLY A 246 -22.42 2.80 -9.93
CA GLY A 246 -23.85 3.01 -10.14
C GLY A 246 -24.29 2.68 -11.58
N LEU A 247 -23.72 1.64 -12.18
CA LEU A 247 -24.11 1.12 -13.50
C LEU A 247 -25.13 -0.02 -13.35
N ASN A 248 -25.71 -0.47 -14.47
CA ASN A 248 -26.63 -1.61 -14.53
C ASN A 248 -27.79 -1.59 -13.50
N GLY A 249 -28.28 -0.39 -13.18
CA GLY A 249 -29.41 -0.19 -12.26
C GLY A 249 -29.00 -0.01 -10.79
N HIS A 250 -27.72 -0.04 -10.47
CA HIS A 250 -27.20 0.32 -9.15
C HIS A 250 -27.21 1.85 -8.95
N ALA A 251 -27.39 2.29 -7.71
CA ALA A 251 -27.24 3.69 -7.35
C ALA A 251 -25.74 4.05 -7.26
N SER A 252 -25.36 5.24 -7.74
CA SER A 252 -24.00 5.74 -7.55
C SER A 252 -23.69 5.88 -6.05
N GLN A 253 -22.47 5.51 -5.67
CA GLN A 253 -22.00 5.61 -4.28
C GLN A 253 -21.27 6.93 -3.96
N GLY A 254 -21.35 7.91 -4.88
CA GLY A 254 -20.82 9.26 -4.66
C GLY A 254 -19.34 9.42 -4.99
N TYR A 255 -18.81 8.61 -5.92
CA TYR A 255 -17.47 8.76 -6.47
C TYR A 255 -17.52 9.31 -7.88
N ASP A 256 -16.53 10.13 -8.23
CA ASP A 256 -16.33 10.65 -9.58
C ASP A 256 -14.85 11.00 -9.79
N LEU A 257 -14.45 11.25 -11.03
CA LEU A 257 -13.15 11.85 -11.32
C LEU A 257 -13.16 13.31 -10.85
N LEU A 258 -12.02 13.78 -10.32
CA LEU A 258 -11.79 15.22 -10.17
C LEU A 258 -11.63 15.85 -11.57
N ASP A 259 -12.12 17.08 -11.72
CA ASP A 259 -12.01 17.81 -13.00
C ASP A 259 -10.54 18.09 -13.38
N ASP A 260 -9.72 18.57 -12.43
CA ASP A 260 -8.28 18.75 -12.63
C ASP A 260 -7.51 17.55 -12.05
N PHE A 261 -6.75 16.86 -12.89
CA PHE A 261 -5.86 15.78 -12.48
C PHE A 261 -4.88 16.19 -11.37
N GLY A 262 -4.47 17.47 -11.34
CA GLY A 262 -3.57 18.00 -10.31
C GLY A 262 -4.15 18.00 -8.91
N ASP A 263 -5.47 18.13 -8.80
CA ASP A 263 -6.13 18.19 -7.50
C ASP A 263 -6.08 16.85 -6.78
N VAL A 264 -5.93 15.73 -7.48
CA VAL A 264 -5.74 14.40 -6.90
C VAL A 264 -4.58 14.36 -5.90
N TRP A 265 -3.54 15.16 -6.13
CA TRP A 265 -2.28 15.17 -5.36
C TRP A 265 -2.18 16.37 -4.41
N SER A 266 -3.27 17.11 -4.23
CA SER A 266 -3.28 18.32 -3.40
C SER A 266 -3.70 18.03 -1.96
N ILE A 267 -3.13 18.76 -1.00
CA ILE A 267 -3.52 18.71 0.43
C ILE A 267 -4.96 19.21 0.63
N SER A 268 -5.41 20.17 -0.18
CA SER A 268 -6.78 20.71 -0.12
C SER A 268 -7.85 19.76 -0.64
N HIS A 269 -7.45 18.63 -1.24
CA HIS A 269 -8.34 17.66 -1.86
C HIS A 269 -8.16 16.25 -1.26
N ASN A 270 -7.73 16.17 0.00
CA ASN A 270 -7.85 14.95 0.79
C ASN A 270 -9.35 14.55 0.89
N ASN A 271 -9.63 13.26 0.79
CA ASN A 271 -10.95 12.61 0.85
C ASN A 271 -11.92 13.09 -0.23
N SER A 272 -11.40 13.55 -1.38
CA SER A 272 -12.18 14.04 -2.51
C SER A 272 -13.17 13.01 -3.09
N VAL A 273 -13.99 13.43 -4.03
CA VAL A 273 -14.92 12.55 -4.78
C VAL A 273 -14.20 11.41 -5.50
N GLU A 274 -12.93 11.60 -5.89
CA GLU A 274 -12.14 10.55 -6.55
C GLU A 274 -11.54 9.56 -5.55
N SER A 275 -11.51 9.87 -4.26
CA SER A 275 -10.94 9.01 -3.22
C SER A 275 -11.95 7.95 -2.75
N LEU A 276 -11.63 6.67 -3.00
CA LEU A 276 -12.33 5.53 -2.40
C LEU A 276 -11.73 5.21 -1.04
N PHE A 277 -10.41 5.14 -0.97
CA PHE A 277 -9.69 4.90 0.28
C PHE A 277 -8.30 5.53 0.28
N GLU A 278 -7.95 6.20 1.38
CA GLU A 278 -6.66 6.86 1.56
C GLU A 278 -6.25 6.87 3.03
N VAL A 279 -4.93 6.85 3.25
CA VAL A 279 -4.31 6.96 4.57
C VAL A 279 -4.41 8.40 5.04
N GLN A 280 -5.07 8.60 6.18
CA GLN A 280 -5.24 9.91 6.79
C GLN A 280 -3.94 10.36 7.45
N THR A 281 -3.55 11.62 7.22
CA THR A 281 -2.33 12.21 7.76
C THR A 281 -2.61 13.52 8.48
N ASN A 282 -1.71 13.88 9.41
CA ASN A 282 -1.79 15.10 10.20
C ASN A 282 -0.42 15.81 10.22
N SER A 283 -0.44 17.13 10.35
CA SER A 283 0.75 17.97 10.53
C SER A 283 1.22 18.16 11.96
N ASP A 284 0.51 17.60 12.94
CA ASP A 284 0.91 17.65 14.34
C ASP A 284 2.12 16.75 14.61
N ILE A 285 3.27 17.40 14.83
CA ILE A 285 4.56 16.75 15.08
C ILE A 285 4.60 15.96 16.39
N ALA A 286 3.70 16.24 17.34
CA ALA A 286 3.66 15.50 18.61
C ALA A 286 3.27 14.03 18.42
N TYR A 287 2.55 13.71 17.33
CA TYR A 287 2.00 12.37 17.09
C TYR A 287 2.73 11.58 16.00
N ASN A 288 3.59 12.23 15.19
CA ASN A 288 4.25 11.59 14.03
C ASN A 288 3.27 10.90 13.07
N LEU A 289 2.13 11.53 12.76
CA LEU A 289 1.06 10.95 11.93
C LEU A 289 1.02 11.51 10.50
N GLY A 290 2.10 12.13 10.03
CA GLY A 290 2.20 12.66 8.69
C GLY A 290 2.78 11.69 7.67
N LEU A 291 2.54 11.97 6.40
CA LEU A 291 3.20 11.24 5.31
C LEU A 291 4.69 11.54 5.30
N ARG A 292 5.52 10.52 5.05
CA ARG A 292 6.97 10.72 4.93
C ARG A 292 7.46 10.68 3.49
N MET A 293 6.65 10.13 2.58
CA MET A 293 6.93 10.05 1.14
C MET A 293 7.36 11.38 0.46
N PRO A 294 6.82 12.56 0.80
CA PRO A 294 7.30 13.83 0.23
C PRO A 294 8.80 14.05 0.43
N VAL A 295 9.32 13.65 1.59
CA VAL A 295 10.74 13.77 1.93
C VAL A 295 11.53 12.60 1.35
N VAL A 296 11.04 11.37 1.53
CA VAL A 296 11.70 10.15 1.03
C VAL A 296 11.96 10.25 -0.48
N CYS A 297 10.98 10.71 -1.25
CA CYS A 297 11.05 10.79 -2.71
C CYS A 297 11.48 12.15 -3.27
N GLY A 298 11.58 13.18 -2.42
CA GLY A 298 11.97 14.53 -2.84
C GLY A 298 13.45 14.62 -3.22
N SER A 299 13.82 15.66 -3.98
CA SER A 299 15.23 15.89 -4.34
C SER A 299 16.07 16.20 -3.12
N ARG A 300 17.31 15.68 -3.09
CA ARG A 300 18.32 16.06 -2.08
C ARG A 300 18.70 17.54 -2.11
N ASP A 301 18.47 18.21 -3.23
CA ASP A 301 18.72 19.66 -3.37
C ASP A 301 17.51 20.51 -2.91
N ASP A 302 16.43 19.86 -2.47
CA ASP A 302 15.17 20.48 -2.02
C ASP A 302 14.67 19.85 -0.70
N GLY A 303 15.61 19.37 0.14
CA GLY A 303 15.31 18.83 1.47
C GLY A 303 14.72 17.42 1.52
N GLY A 304 14.75 16.68 0.40
CA GLY A 304 14.38 15.26 0.32
C GLY A 304 15.58 14.31 0.32
N TRP A 305 15.31 13.02 0.12
CA TRP A 305 16.31 11.93 0.19
C TRP A 305 16.54 11.21 -1.14
N ALA A 306 15.80 11.54 -2.19
CA ALA A 306 15.95 11.01 -3.55
C ALA A 306 15.73 9.49 -3.70
N TRP A 307 14.98 8.84 -2.80
CA TRP A 307 14.59 7.44 -2.98
C TRP A 307 13.41 7.34 -3.94
N GLY A 308 13.53 6.50 -4.97
CA GLY A 308 12.45 6.25 -5.92
C GLY A 308 12.30 7.35 -6.95
N LEU A 309 13.24 7.44 -7.88
CA LEU A 309 13.26 8.49 -8.91
C LEU A 309 12.65 7.99 -10.23
N PRO A 310 11.72 8.74 -10.87
CA PRO A 310 11.14 8.34 -12.15
C PRO A 310 12.19 8.10 -13.24
N THR A 311 11.98 7.07 -14.06
CA THR A 311 12.87 6.75 -15.19
C THR A 311 12.61 7.68 -16.39
N SER A 312 13.61 7.83 -17.27
CA SER A 312 13.43 8.47 -18.57
C SER A 312 12.48 7.67 -19.46
N ASN A 313 12.35 6.36 -19.22
CA ASN A 313 11.41 5.49 -19.90
C ASN A 313 9.96 5.91 -19.62
N LEU A 314 9.61 6.17 -18.36
CA LEU A 314 8.28 6.66 -17.99
C LEU A 314 8.00 8.05 -18.59
N GLU A 315 8.96 8.99 -18.50
CA GLU A 315 8.80 10.31 -19.14
C GLU A 315 8.57 10.16 -20.66
N THR A 316 9.32 9.27 -21.30
CA THR A 316 9.17 8.98 -22.74
C THR A 316 7.78 8.42 -23.02
N ALA A 317 7.24 7.54 -22.18
CA ALA A 317 5.91 6.97 -22.34
C ALA A 317 4.81 8.05 -22.34
N PHE A 318 4.87 9.03 -21.41
CA PHE A 318 3.95 10.17 -21.43
C PHE A 318 4.08 10.99 -22.72
N LYS A 319 5.32 11.33 -23.11
CA LYS A 319 5.59 12.14 -24.30
C LYS A 319 5.11 11.46 -25.59
N THR A 320 5.34 10.16 -25.72
CA THR A 320 4.87 9.37 -26.86
C THR A 320 3.35 9.31 -26.91
N ALA A 321 2.68 9.30 -25.75
CA ALA A 321 1.22 9.36 -25.67
C ALA A 321 0.63 10.76 -25.89
N GLY A 322 1.47 11.82 -25.97
CA GLY A 322 1.00 13.21 -26.05
C GLY A 322 0.38 13.73 -24.75
N ASP A 323 0.72 13.12 -23.61
CA ASP A 323 0.06 13.34 -22.33
C ASP A 323 0.82 14.33 -21.44
N ASP A 324 0.77 15.60 -21.84
CA ASP A 324 1.46 16.67 -21.11
C ASP A 324 0.78 17.00 -19.76
N ILE A 325 -0.53 16.74 -19.64
CA ILE A 325 -1.29 17.04 -18.42
C ILE A 325 -0.91 16.10 -17.28
N ARG A 326 -0.83 14.78 -17.50
CA ARG A 326 -0.38 13.89 -16.42
C ARG A 326 1.13 13.93 -16.25
N LEU A 327 1.90 14.16 -17.32
CA LEU A 327 3.35 14.31 -17.21
C LEU A 327 3.72 15.42 -16.24
N LYS A 328 3.17 16.63 -16.42
CA LYS A 328 3.50 17.76 -15.55
C LYS A 328 3.16 17.45 -14.10
N TRP A 329 2.08 16.72 -13.81
CA TRP A 329 1.60 16.36 -12.46
C TRP A 329 2.22 15.08 -11.87
N THR A 330 3.01 14.34 -12.66
CA THR A 330 3.68 13.10 -12.22
C THR A 330 5.17 13.30 -11.98
N ILE A 331 5.85 14.12 -12.80
CA ILE A 331 7.30 14.29 -12.76
C ILE A 331 7.68 15.78 -12.63
N ILE A 332 8.55 16.10 -11.68
CA ILE A 332 9.33 17.35 -11.68
C ILE A 332 10.71 17.02 -12.25
N LYS A 333 11.21 17.84 -13.18
CA LYS A 333 12.53 17.67 -13.80
C LYS A 333 13.55 18.66 -13.24
N ASP A 334 14.83 18.29 -13.31
CA ASP A 334 15.94 19.21 -13.12
C ASP A 334 15.75 20.47 -13.98
N LYS A 335 16.08 21.62 -13.38
CA LYS A 335 15.98 22.96 -13.95
C LYS A 335 14.56 23.39 -14.30
N ALA A 336 13.52 22.74 -13.78
CA ALA A 336 12.16 23.22 -13.93
C ALA A 336 12.04 24.64 -13.36
N THR A 337 11.66 25.60 -14.22
CA THR A 337 11.47 27.00 -13.84
C THR A 337 10.04 27.29 -13.40
N SER A 338 9.17 26.27 -13.40
CA SER A 338 7.79 26.32 -12.96
C SER A 338 7.38 24.93 -12.53
N VAL A 339 6.86 24.81 -11.30
CA VAL A 339 6.17 23.61 -10.81
C VAL A 339 4.74 24.03 -10.53
N PRO A 340 3.72 23.48 -11.23
CA PRO A 340 2.35 23.95 -11.05
C PRO A 340 1.89 23.92 -9.58
N GLY A 341 1.08 24.90 -9.17
CA GLY A 341 0.67 25.05 -7.76
C GLY A 341 1.77 25.51 -6.80
N ASP A 342 3.00 25.77 -7.28
CA ASP A 342 4.11 26.25 -6.46
C ASP A 342 4.83 27.45 -7.10
N THR A 343 4.68 28.62 -6.47
CA THR A 343 5.27 29.88 -6.93
C THR A 343 6.73 30.07 -6.52
N HIS A 344 7.32 29.14 -5.76
CA HIS A 344 8.72 29.23 -5.33
C HIS A 344 9.69 29.14 -6.51
N TRP A 345 9.39 28.27 -7.47
CA TRP A 345 10.27 27.97 -8.59
C TRP A 345 10.11 28.98 -9.72
N SER A 346 11.23 29.45 -10.25
CA SER A 346 11.30 30.49 -11.27
C SER A 346 12.54 30.32 -12.16
N SER A 347 12.71 31.18 -13.17
CA SER A 347 13.94 31.22 -13.96
C SER A 347 15.18 31.61 -13.14
N THR A 348 15.01 32.32 -12.02
CA THR A 348 16.09 32.72 -11.11
C THR A 348 16.33 31.71 -9.99
N VAL A 349 15.34 30.88 -9.68
CA VAL A 349 15.40 29.81 -8.67
C VAL A 349 14.77 28.57 -9.28
N PRO A 350 15.46 27.87 -10.20
CA PRO A 350 14.92 26.67 -10.80
C PRO A 350 14.97 25.49 -9.82
N TYR A 351 14.06 24.53 -9.99
CA TYR A 351 14.11 23.25 -9.26
C TYR A 351 15.42 22.53 -9.57
N SER A 352 16.13 22.06 -8.56
CA SER A 352 17.44 21.41 -8.74
C SER A 352 17.33 19.91 -8.51
N VAL A 353 17.91 19.12 -9.42
CA VAL A 353 18.18 17.69 -9.20
C VAL A 353 19.60 17.42 -9.69
N SER A 354 20.56 17.39 -8.77
CA SER A 354 21.99 17.25 -9.08
C SER A 354 22.37 15.84 -9.52
N THR A 355 23.26 15.73 -10.50
CA THR A 355 23.71 14.44 -11.05
C THR A 355 24.47 13.58 -10.05
N ASP A 356 25.09 14.18 -9.02
CA ASP A 356 26.03 13.47 -8.14
C ASP A 356 25.33 12.57 -7.11
N SER A 357 24.08 12.91 -6.76
CA SER A 357 23.28 12.20 -5.75
C SER A 357 21.96 11.63 -6.29
N HIS A 358 21.65 11.86 -7.57
CA HIS A 358 20.41 11.38 -8.20
C HIS A 358 20.73 10.55 -9.45
N LYS A 359 20.18 9.33 -9.53
CA LYS A 359 20.27 8.48 -10.72
C LYS A 359 19.55 9.10 -11.93
N SER A 360 18.44 9.79 -11.69
CA SER A 360 17.62 10.43 -12.71
C SER A 360 17.45 11.92 -12.39
N GLY A 361 17.41 12.78 -13.42
CA GLY A 361 17.11 14.20 -13.28
C GLY A 361 15.61 14.47 -13.07
N ARG A 362 14.90 13.55 -12.42
CA ARG A 362 13.44 13.52 -12.24
C ARG A 362 13.12 13.14 -10.81
N VAL A 363 12.11 13.76 -10.22
CA VAL A 363 11.54 13.37 -8.92
C VAL A 363 10.02 13.20 -9.04
N THR A 364 9.46 12.39 -8.15
CA THR A 364 8.01 12.12 -8.12
C THR A 364 7.24 13.34 -7.65
N ARG A 365 6.28 13.80 -8.46
CA ARG A 365 5.42 14.94 -8.12
C ARG A 365 4.15 14.56 -7.36
N LYS A 366 3.67 13.31 -7.48
CA LYS A 366 2.42 12.87 -6.86
C LYS A 366 2.43 12.90 -5.31
N VAL A 367 3.61 12.96 -4.71
CA VAL A 367 3.80 13.14 -3.25
C VAL A 367 4.46 14.47 -2.90
N TYR A 368 4.64 15.37 -3.88
CA TYR A 368 5.29 16.65 -3.68
C TYR A 368 4.39 17.63 -2.92
N ILE A 369 4.98 18.39 -1.98
CA ILE A 369 4.29 19.46 -1.28
C ILE A 369 4.89 20.81 -1.72
N PRO A 370 4.06 21.75 -2.22
CA PRO A 370 4.50 23.10 -2.56
C PRO A 370 5.28 23.74 -1.42
N TYR A 371 6.36 24.45 -1.73
CA TYR A 371 7.31 24.98 -0.74
C TYR A 371 6.61 25.78 0.37
N ALA A 372 5.65 26.62 0.01
CA ALA A 372 4.89 27.44 0.96
C ALA A 372 3.92 26.66 1.86
N GLN A 373 3.64 25.39 1.54
CA GLN A 373 2.75 24.50 2.30
C GLN A 373 3.52 23.47 3.13
N ARG A 374 4.85 23.44 3.05
CA ARG A 374 5.66 22.50 3.82
C ARG A 374 5.61 22.85 5.31
N PRO A 375 5.37 21.86 6.18
CA PRO A 375 5.46 22.08 7.61
C PRO A 375 6.94 22.23 8.02
N GLU A 376 7.20 22.86 9.17
CA GLU A 376 8.54 23.05 9.71
C GLU A 376 8.73 22.22 11.00
N PRO A 377 9.76 21.36 11.10
CA PRO A 377 10.77 21.04 10.08
C PRO A 377 10.26 20.11 8.98
N TYR A 378 10.54 20.41 7.69
CA TYR A 378 10.05 19.60 6.56
C TYR A 378 10.44 18.11 6.67
N ASP A 379 11.66 17.84 7.15
CA ASP A 379 12.20 16.51 7.36
C ASP A 379 11.65 15.83 8.65
N ALA A 380 10.33 15.70 8.75
CA ALA A 380 9.65 14.98 9.83
C ALA A 380 8.37 14.24 9.37
N SER A 381 7.87 13.33 10.21
CA SER A 381 6.66 12.53 9.98
C SER A 381 5.38 13.32 10.27
N HIS A 382 5.19 14.45 9.59
CA HIS A 382 4.08 15.37 9.81
C HIS A 382 3.64 16.11 8.54
N ASN A 383 3.84 15.52 7.35
CA ASN A 383 3.31 16.12 6.13
C ASN A 383 1.82 15.76 5.96
N PRO A 384 0.89 16.73 5.81
CA PRO A 384 -0.55 16.51 5.84
C PRO A 384 -1.15 16.07 4.48
N LEU A 385 -0.34 15.47 3.60
CA LEU A 385 -0.82 14.92 2.34
C LEU A 385 -1.30 13.49 2.56
N ASN A 386 -2.57 13.19 2.29
CA ASN A 386 -3.05 11.81 2.43
C ASN A 386 -2.43 10.91 1.34
N TYR A 387 -2.20 9.65 1.66
CA TYR A 387 -1.71 8.68 0.66
C TYR A 387 -2.87 7.88 0.09
N ARG A 388 -3.08 7.99 -1.22
CA ARG A 388 -4.25 7.43 -1.90
C ARG A 388 -3.97 5.96 -2.20
N ILE A 389 -4.84 5.07 -1.72
CA ILE A 389 -4.69 3.61 -1.87
C ILE A 389 -5.57 3.11 -3.02
N LEU A 390 -6.79 3.62 -3.12
CA LEU A 390 -7.74 3.28 -4.17
C LEU A 390 -8.54 4.53 -4.55
N ARG A 391 -8.66 4.77 -5.85
CA ARG A 391 -9.32 5.95 -6.41
C ARG A 391 -10.15 5.62 -7.64
N TYR A 392 -11.06 6.51 -8.00
CA TYR A 392 -12.11 6.23 -8.99
C TYR A 392 -11.55 5.95 -10.39
N ALA A 393 -10.42 6.56 -10.78
CA ALA A 393 -9.78 6.21 -12.05
C ALA A 393 -9.28 4.75 -12.09
N ASP A 394 -8.84 4.17 -10.97
CA ASP A 394 -8.47 2.75 -10.94
C ASP A 394 -9.72 1.87 -11.08
N VAL A 395 -10.86 2.26 -10.51
CA VAL A 395 -12.16 1.58 -10.71
C VAL A 395 -12.55 1.57 -12.19
N LEU A 396 -12.51 2.72 -12.85
CA LEU A 396 -12.82 2.83 -14.29
C LEU A 396 -11.87 1.98 -15.13
N LEU A 397 -10.57 1.97 -14.81
CA LEU A 397 -9.59 1.22 -15.59
C LEU A 397 -9.59 -0.28 -15.28
N MET A 398 -9.97 -0.68 -14.07
CA MET A 398 -10.27 -2.09 -13.77
C MET A 398 -11.49 -2.55 -14.55
N TYR A 399 -12.56 -1.73 -14.60
CA TYR A 399 -13.75 -2.04 -15.39
C TYR A 399 -13.41 -2.14 -16.88
N ALA A 400 -12.67 -1.18 -17.43
CA ALA A 400 -12.24 -1.24 -18.82
C ALA A 400 -11.49 -2.54 -19.16
N GLU A 401 -10.62 -3.00 -18.26
CA GLU A 401 -9.91 -4.27 -18.42
C GLU A 401 -10.84 -5.48 -18.35
N VAL A 402 -11.74 -5.53 -17.37
CA VAL A 402 -12.75 -6.60 -17.20
C VAL A 402 -13.61 -6.70 -18.46
N GLU A 403 -14.18 -5.59 -18.92
CA GLU A 403 -15.07 -5.54 -20.08
C GLU A 403 -14.37 -6.00 -21.37
N ASN A 404 -13.10 -5.62 -21.57
CA ASN A 404 -12.33 -6.09 -22.73
C ASN A 404 -12.07 -7.62 -22.67
N VAL A 405 -11.90 -8.18 -21.47
CA VAL A 405 -11.78 -9.63 -21.29
C VAL A 405 -13.11 -10.32 -21.60
N LEU A 406 -14.21 -9.78 -21.08
CA LEU A 406 -15.58 -10.27 -21.28
C LEU A 406 -16.14 -10.00 -22.69
N LYS A 407 -15.37 -9.31 -23.55
CA LYS A 407 -15.67 -8.99 -24.95
C LYS A 407 -16.76 -7.95 -25.13
N ASP A 408 -17.02 -7.13 -24.12
CA ASP A 408 -17.74 -5.87 -24.27
C ASP A 408 -16.75 -4.72 -24.51
N ASP A 409 -16.23 -4.65 -25.75
CA ASP A 409 -15.33 -3.55 -26.13
C ASP A 409 -16.04 -2.18 -26.09
N GLY A 410 -17.38 -2.14 -26.08
CA GLY A 410 -18.16 -0.91 -25.97
C GLY A 410 -18.01 -0.26 -24.60
N GLN A 411 -18.29 -1.03 -23.55
CA GLN A 411 -18.11 -0.59 -22.16
C GLN A 411 -16.64 -0.38 -21.81
N ALA A 412 -15.76 -1.22 -22.34
CA ALA A 412 -14.31 -1.06 -22.16
C ALA A 412 -13.81 0.28 -22.69
N ARG A 413 -14.19 0.67 -23.92
CA ARG A 413 -13.86 1.99 -24.48
C ARG A 413 -14.49 3.13 -23.70
N TRP A 414 -15.74 2.99 -23.26
CA TRP A 414 -16.41 4.03 -22.49
C TRP A 414 -15.64 4.38 -21.21
N ALA A 415 -15.30 3.37 -20.41
CA ALA A 415 -14.58 3.59 -19.15
C ALA A 415 -13.14 4.06 -19.36
N LEU A 416 -12.44 3.51 -20.36
CA LEU A 416 -11.12 3.99 -20.77
C LEU A 416 -11.15 5.48 -21.17
N ASN A 417 -12.10 5.85 -22.03
CA ASN A 417 -12.17 7.19 -22.58
C ASN A 417 -12.64 8.22 -21.55
N LYS A 418 -13.32 7.83 -20.47
CA LYS A 418 -13.61 8.72 -19.33
C LYS A 418 -12.32 9.24 -18.67
N VAL A 419 -11.31 8.38 -18.51
CA VAL A 419 -10.02 8.77 -17.94
C VAL A 419 -9.23 9.66 -18.92
N ARG A 420 -9.26 9.32 -20.21
CA ARG A 420 -8.58 10.07 -21.28
C ARG A 420 -9.15 11.46 -21.50
N GLU A 421 -10.48 11.59 -21.46
CA GLU A 421 -11.22 12.83 -21.63
C GLU A 421 -10.79 13.89 -20.59
N ARG A 422 -10.60 13.50 -19.32
CA ARG A 422 -10.15 14.41 -18.24
C ARG A 422 -8.81 15.08 -18.54
N VAL A 423 -7.97 14.45 -19.35
CA VAL A 423 -6.59 14.91 -19.64
C VAL A 423 -6.40 15.26 -21.11
N ASP A 424 -7.49 15.63 -21.80
CA ASP A 424 -7.51 16.12 -23.17
C ASP A 424 -6.87 15.16 -24.20
N LEU A 425 -6.88 13.86 -23.93
CA LEU A 425 -6.38 12.85 -24.87
C LEU A 425 -7.49 12.38 -25.81
N ASP A 426 -7.14 12.17 -27.08
CA ASP A 426 -8.08 11.65 -28.09
C ASP A 426 -8.70 10.32 -27.63
N PRO A 427 -10.00 10.08 -27.90
CA PRO A 427 -10.64 8.83 -27.56
C PRO A 427 -10.02 7.65 -28.32
N VAL A 428 -9.90 6.51 -27.64
CA VAL A 428 -9.50 5.24 -28.24
C VAL A 428 -10.73 4.59 -28.85
N GLU A 429 -10.63 4.22 -30.14
CA GLU A 429 -11.69 3.58 -30.92
C GLU A 429 -11.37 2.11 -31.25
N SER A 430 -10.20 1.60 -30.83
CA SER A 430 -9.78 0.24 -31.11
C SER A 430 -10.62 -0.81 -30.36
N SER A 431 -10.41 -2.08 -30.71
CA SER A 431 -11.13 -3.23 -30.15
C SER A 431 -10.17 -4.41 -29.90
N GLY A 432 -10.66 -5.44 -29.20
CA GLY A 432 -9.91 -6.67 -28.93
C GLY A 432 -8.54 -6.41 -28.32
N THR A 433 -7.50 -6.98 -28.95
CA THR A 433 -6.11 -6.89 -28.47
C THR A 433 -5.56 -5.46 -28.52
N GLU A 434 -5.90 -4.67 -29.53
CA GLU A 434 -5.43 -3.27 -29.60
C GLU A 434 -6.06 -2.41 -28.50
N LEU A 435 -7.32 -2.68 -28.13
CA LEU A 435 -7.97 -2.03 -27.00
C LEU A 435 -7.34 -2.47 -25.67
N ARG A 436 -7.07 -3.77 -25.49
CA ARG A 436 -6.35 -4.29 -24.32
C ARG A 436 -5.03 -3.55 -24.09
N ASP A 437 -4.24 -3.39 -25.15
CA ASP A 437 -2.93 -2.76 -25.04
C ASP A 437 -3.06 -1.25 -24.78
N ALA A 438 -4.08 -0.59 -25.33
CA ALA A 438 -4.43 0.78 -24.98
C ALA A 438 -4.84 0.93 -23.50
N ILE A 439 -5.64 0.01 -22.96
CA ILE A 439 -6.02 0.00 -21.53
C ILE A 439 -4.79 -0.18 -20.64
N ARG A 440 -3.89 -1.12 -20.98
CA ARG A 440 -2.65 -1.36 -20.23
C ARG A 440 -1.74 -0.13 -20.24
N GLN A 441 -1.63 0.55 -21.37
CA GLN A 441 -0.87 1.79 -21.50
C GLN A 441 -1.53 2.91 -20.66
N GLU A 442 -2.84 3.07 -20.73
CA GLU A 442 -3.56 4.07 -19.95
C GLU A 442 -3.39 3.84 -18.44
N ARG A 443 -3.49 2.59 -17.98
CA ARG A 443 -3.21 2.21 -16.58
C ARG A 443 -1.81 2.60 -16.15
N ARG A 444 -0.79 2.40 -16.99
CA ARG A 444 0.58 2.82 -16.69
C ARG A 444 0.68 4.33 -16.50
N LEU A 445 0.08 5.13 -17.38
CA LEU A 445 0.19 6.59 -17.33
C LEU A 445 -0.66 7.19 -16.21
N GLU A 446 -1.89 6.71 -16.04
CA GLU A 446 -2.82 7.17 -15.03
C GLU A 446 -2.28 6.89 -13.62
N LEU A 447 -1.88 5.64 -13.38
CA LEU A 447 -1.50 5.12 -12.06
C LEU A 447 0.02 5.11 -11.83
N ALA A 448 0.78 5.82 -12.65
CA ALA A 448 2.24 5.91 -12.54
C ALA A 448 2.65 6.31 -11.12
N LEU A 449 3.59 5.59 -10.51
CA LEU A 449 4.18 5.89 -9.20
C LEU A 449 3.19 5.81 -8.02
N GLU A 450 2.12 5.02 -8.16
CA GLU A 450 1.10 4.76 -7.13
C GLU A 450 1.11 3.31 -6.61
N ASN A 451 2.25 2.60 -6.72
CA ASN A 451 2.39 1.20 -6.33
C ASN A 451 1.38 0.26 -7.02
N GLN A 452 1.20 0.45 -8.33
CA GLN A 452 0.33 -0.37 -9.19
C GLN A 452 1.11 -1.14 -10.26
N ARG A 453 2.12 -0.49 -10.86
CA ARG A 453 2.82 -0.97 -12.06
C ARG A 453 3.37 -2.38 -11.88
N LEU A 454 4.00 -2.67 -10.74
CA LEU A 454 4.58 -3.98 -10.45
C LEU A 454 3.55 -5.10 -10.56
N PHE A 455 2.38 -4.89 -9.95
CA PHE A 455 1.36 -5.90 -9.89
C PHE A 455 0.65 -6.08 -11.22
N ASP A 456 0.42 -4.98 -11.95
CA ASP A 456 -0.14 -5.00 -13.29
C ASP A 456 0.75 -5.83 -14.25
N ILE A 457 2.05 -5.58 -14.28
CA ILE A 457 2.95 -6.33 -15.17
C ILE A 457 3.14 -7.78 -14.73
N ARG A 458 3.06 -8.08 -13.42
CA ARG A 458 3.10 -9.46 -12.89
C ARG A 458 1.88 -10.28 -13.31
N ARG A 459 0.68 -9.72 -13.13
CA ARG A 459 -0.59 -10.44 -13.38
C ARG A 459 -0.91 -10.55 -14.87
N TRP A 460 -0.64 -9.50 -15.65
CA TRP A 460 -0.91 -9.53 -17.09
C TRP A 460 -0.10 -10.59 -17.80
N LYS A 461 -0.78 -11.27 -18.73
CA LYS A 461 -0.14 -12.23 -19.64
C LYS A 461 0.10 -11.61 -21.01
N ASN A 462 1.24 -11.97 -21.59
CA ASN A 462 1.53 -11.76 -23.01
C ASN A 462 0.97 -12.92 -23.84
N ASP A 463 1.12 -12.85 -25.16
CA ASP A 463 0.54 -13.84 -26.09
C ASP A 463 1.14 -15.25 -25.93
N SER A 464 2.29 -15.38 -25.25
CA SER A 464 2.91 -16.67 -24.93
C SER A 464 2.44 -17.27 -23.59
N GLY A 465 1.55 -16.57 -22.86
CA GLY A 465 1.08 -16.96 -21.54
C GLY A 465 2.04 -16.63 -20.39
N LYS A 466 3.15 -15.96 -20.68
CA LYS A 466 4.11 -15.46 -19.68
C LYS A 466 3.65 -14.13 -19.11
N SER A 467 4.16 -13.78 -17.93
CA SER A 467 3.98 -12.44 -17.37
C SER A 467 4.49 -11.36 -18.33
N VAL A 468 3.76 -10.25 -18.48
CA VAL A 468 4.22 -9.06 -19.22
C VAL A 468 5.53 -8.52 -18.62
N MET A 469 5.80 -8.78 -17.33
CA MET A 469 7.08 -8.47 -16.71
C MET A 469 8.27 -9.13 -17.44
N SER A 470 8.07 -10.30 -18.06
CA SER A 470 9.10 -10.99 -18.86
C SER A 470 9.43 -10.27 -20.18
N ASP A 471 8.54 -9.43 -20.70
CA ASP A 471 8.77 -8.62 -21.90
C ASP A 471 9.47 -7.28 -21.57
N ILE A 472 9.37 -6.85 -20.31
CA ILE A 472 9.93 -5.59 -19.80
C ILE A 472 11.32 -5.82 -19.22
N MET A 473 11.47 -6.89 -18.44
CA MET A 473 12.66 -7.22 -17.67
C MET A 473 13.44 -8.39 -18.29
N GLY A 474 14.55 -8.77 -17.64
CA GLY A 474 15.45 -9.82 -18.10
C GLY A 474 16.48 -9.34 -19.13
N PRO A 475 17.38 -10.21 -19.58
CA PRO A 475 18.53 -9.81 -20.41
C PRO A 475 18.17 -9.12 -21.74
N ASN A 476 16.98 -9.40 -22.26
CA ASN A 476 16.45 -8.86 -23.51
C ASN A 476 15.13 -8.10 -23.31
N GLY A 477 14.78 -7.76 -22.06
CA GLY A 477 13.56 -7.01 -21.78
C GLY A 477 13.60 -5.61 -22.38
N SER A 478 12.45 -5.09 -22.78
CA SER A 478 12.32 -3.78 -23.43
C SER A 478 12.89 -2.64 -22.58
N PHE A 479 12.68 -2.64 -21.26
CA PHE A 479 13.26 -1.62 -20.38
C PHE A 479 14.77 -1.74 -20.28
N VAL A 480 15.29 -2.98 -20.19
CA VAL A 480 16.74 -3.26 -20.13
C VAL A 480 17.44 -2.90 -21.43
N ILE A 481 16.79 -3.11 -22.57
CA ILE A 481 17.30 -2.65 -23.88
C ILE A 481 17.28 -1.13 -23.93
N TYR A 482 16.16 -0.52 -23.56
CA TYR A 482 15.99 0.92 -23.56
C TYR A 482 17.09 1.62 -22.74
N ASN A 483 17.26 1.25 -21.46
CA ASN A 483 18.17 1.96 -20.55
C ASN A 483 19.66 1.66 -20.81
N THR A 484 20.00 0.57 -21.51
CA THR A 484 21.41 0.23 -21.83
C THR A 484 21.82 0.55 -23.27
N LYS A 485 20.87 0.73 -24.20
CA LYS A 485 21.18 0.88 -25.65
C LYS A 485 20.49 2.04 -26.35
N GLU A 486 19.31 2.47 -25.89
CA GLU A 486 18.47 3.43 -26.64
C GLU A 486 18.36 4.80 -25.96
N SER A 487 18.28 4.82 -24.62
CA SER A 487 18.18 6.04 -23.85
C SER A 487 19.39 6.93 -24.12
N THR A 488 19.13 8.22 -24.27
CA THR A 488 20.15 9.27 -24.39
C THR A 488 20.18 10.16 -23.15
N ASP A 489 19.49 9.75 -22.09
CA ASP A 489 19.38 10.52 -20.86
C ASP A 489 20.73 10.59 -20.14
N THR A 490 21.27 11.81 -20.05
CA THR A 490 22.61 12.03 -19.51
C THR A 490 22.73 11.78 -18.01
N TYR A 491 21.63 11.86 -17.25
CA TYR A 491 21.65 11.53 -15.82
C TYR A 491 21.80 10.04 -15.65
N GLU A 492 20.91 9.28 -16.28
CA GLU A 492 20.84 7.83 -16.11
C GLU A 492 22.06 7.15 -16.73
N LEU A 493 22.58 7.65 -17.86
CA LEU A 493 23.82 7.15 -18.46
C LEU A 493 25.07 7.59 -17.70
N GLY A 494 25.10 8.83 -17.19
CA GLY A 494 26.28 9.42 -16.55
C GLY A 494 26.51 8.93 -15.11
N ASN A 495 25.43 8.69 -14.35
CA ASN A 495 25.51 8.24 -12.98
C ASN A 495 25.30 6.71 -12.89
N GLN A 496 26.41 5.97 -12.87
CA GLN A 496 26.43 4.49 -12.78
C GLN A 496 26.69 3.97 -11.37
N LYS A 497 26.57 4.82 -10.33
CA LYS A 497 26.58 4.33 -8.94
C LYS A 497 25.42 3.36 -8.70
N GLU A 498 24.27 3.65 -9.30
CA GLU A 498 23.21 2.69 -9.57
C GLU A 498 23.34 2.23 -11.03
N SER A 499 23.40 0.91 -11.28
CA SER A 499 23.62 0.40 -12.64
C SER A 499 22.39 0.62 -13.54
N SER A 500 22.61 1.14 -14.76
CA SER A 500 21.55 1.21 -15.77
C SER A 500 21.07 -0.16 -16.27
N SER A 501 21.64 -1.28 -15.81
CA SER A 501 21.18 -2.63 -16.18
C SER A 501 20.09 -3.19 -15.26
N LYS A 502 19.47 -2.36 -14.41
CA LYS A 502 18.36 -2.76 -13.54
C LYS A 502 17.29 -3.53 -14.32
N GLY A 503 16.83 -4.65 -13.75
CA GLY A 503 15.89 -5.57 -14.39
C GLY A 503 16.54 -6.73 -15.15
N ARG A 504 17.84 -6.65 -15.50
CA ARG A 504 18.51 -7.68 -16.33
C ARG A 504 18.50 -9.08 -15.73
N ASN A 505 18.49 -9.20 -14.39
CA ASN A 505 18.57 -10.48 -13.69
C ASN A 505 17.21 -11.12 -13.39
N PHE A 506 16.11 -10.50 -13.82
CA PHE A 506 14.77 -11.02 -13.62
C PHE A 506 14.61 -12.45 -14.16
N LYS A 507 14.00 -13.29 -13.35
CA LYS A 507 13.63 -14.67 -13.65
C LYS A 507 12.17 -14.89 -13.30
N GLU A 508 11.35 -15.17 -14.31
CA GLU A 508 9.91 -15.33 -14.16
C GLU A 508 9.53 -16.41 -13.13
N GLU A 509 10.27 -17.51 -13.08
CA GLU A 509 10.01 -18.63 -12.16
C GLU A 509 10.27 -18.31 -10.68
N ARG A 510 10.92 -17.18 -10.39
CA ARG A 510 11.32 -16.77 -9.04
C ARG A 510 10.69 -15.42 -8.65
N ASP A 511 10.80 -14.43 -9.52
CA ASP A 511 10.67 -12.99 -9.18
C ASP A 511 9.25 -12.40 -9.33
N LEU A 512 8.27 -13.24 -9.64
CA LEU A 512 6.85 -12.83 -9.63
C LEU A 512 6.28 -12.68 -8.21
N VAL A 513 7.01 -13.17 -7.21
CA VAL A 513 6.77 -12.94 -5.78
C VAL A 513 8.11 -12.63 -5.11
N TYR A 514 8.08 -12.07 -3.92
CA TYR A 514 9.27 -11.77 -3.12
C TYR A 514 9.62 -12.93 -2.17
N PRO A 515 10.87 -13.03 -1.71
CA PRO A 515 11.26 -14.02 -0.73
C PRO A 515 10.52 -13.80 0.60
N ILE A 516 10.12 -14.90 1.24
CA ILE A 516 9.67 -14.88 2.63
C ILE A 516 10.87 -14.47 3.51
N PRO A 517 10.68 -13.56 4.49
CA PRO A 517 11.79 -13.12 5.33
C PRO A 517 12.45 -14.31 6.06
N THR A 518 13.78 -14.35 6.07
CA THR A 518 14.56 -15.48 6.64
C THR A 518 14.33 -15.69 8.12
N THR A 519 14.03 -14.62 8.86
CA THR A 519 13.72 -14.75 10.29
C THR A 519 12.45 -15.56 10.52
N GLU A 520 11.44 -15.42 9.65
CA GLU A 520 10.16 -16.15 9.75
C GLU A 520 10.38 -17.64 9.47
N ILE A 521 11.18 -17.98 8.45
CA ILE A 521 11.56 -19.37 8.15
C ILE A 521 12.28 -19.98 9.36
N SER A 522 13.25 -19.25 9.92
CA SER A 522 14.07 -19.70 11.05
C SER A 522 13.24 -19.89 12.33
N GLN A 523 12.39 -18.92 12.66
CA GLN A 523 11.56 -18.93 13.88
C GLN A 523 10.41 -19.94 13.80
N SER A 524 9.94 -20.25 12.60
CA SER A 524 8.89 -21.27 12.38
C SER A 524 9.38 -22.72 12.56
N ASN A 525 10.67 -22.94 12.84
CA ASN A 525 11.31 -24.25 12.90
C ASN A 525 11.04 -25.11 11.64
N GLY A 526 11.00 -24.47 10.47
CA GLY A 526 10.80 -25.12 9.18
C GLY A 526 9.34 -25.38 8.77
N SER A 527 8.35 -24.92 9.55
CA SER A 527 6.94 -25.01 9.16
C SER A 527 6.55 -23.99 8.08
N ILE A 528 7.18 -22.81 8.08
CA ILE A 528 7.09 -21.83 6.99
C ILE A 528 8.21 -22.09 5.99
N VAL A 529 7.82 -22.38 4.74
CA VAL A 529 8.75 -22.66 3.64
C VAL A 529 8.94 -21.45 2.72
N GLN A 530 10.14 -21.35 2.15
CA GLN A 530 10.52 -20.30 1.21
C GLN A 530 9.75 -20.43 -0.13
N ASN A 531 9.58 -19.31 -0.83
CA ASN A 531 9.15 -19.29 -2.22
C ASN A 531 10.20 -19.95 -3.14
N PRO A 532 9.76 -20.59 -4.24
CA PRO A 532 10.69 -21.25 -5.16
C PRO A 532 11.79 -20.32 -5.68
N GLY A 533 13.03 -20.82 -5.72
CA GLY A 533 14.17 -20.11 -6.33
C GLY A 533 14.93 -19.15 -5.41
N TYR A 534 14.56 -19.01 -4.14
CA TYR A 534 15.22 -18.15 -3.14
C TYR A 534 16.11 -18.91 -2.13
N ASN A 535 16.50 -20.15 -2.43
CA ASN A 535 17.30 -20.99 -1.54
C ASN A 535 18.73 -20.48 -1.32
#